data_AF-A0A1F7D8I9-F1
#
_entry.id   AF-A0A1F7D8I9-F1
#
_cell.length_a   1.000
_cell.length_b   1.000
_cell.length_c   1.000
_cell.angle_alpha   90.00
_cell.angle_beta   90.00
_cell.angle_gamma   90.00
#
_symmetry.space_group_name_H-M   'P 1'
#
loop_
_entity.id
_entity.type
_entity.pdbx_description
1 polymer ?
#
loop_
_entity_poly.entity_id
_entity_poly.type
_entity_poly.pdbx_seq_one_letter_code
_entity_poly.pdbx_strand_id
1 'polypeptide(L)'
;MVAFVPNEEFKHRERVEAMRTADTAESTSGSKTMGGREAVTRAMAATLLQINQLRAVPGIELHIVEQLRSEASALEQKSRATEADNALFVQAESIHRIGQRAMDLIAA
;
A
#
# COMPACT_ATOMS: atom_id res chain seq x y z
N MET A 1 18.16 -17.51 -63.44
CA MET A 1 18.15 -16.45 -62.42
C MET A 1 17.15 -16.84 -61.36
N VAL A 2 17.60 -17.26 -60.17
CA VAL A 2 16.72 -17.57 -59.04
C VAL A 2 16.85 -16.41 -58.06
N ALA A 3 15.76 -15.68 -57.87
CA ALA A 3 15.72 -14.51 -57.00
C ALA A 3 15.88 -14.93 -55.54
N PHE A 4 16.81 -14.26 -54.85
CA PHE A 4 17.06 -14.40 -53.42
C PHE A 4 15.85 -13.78 -52.69
N VAL A 5 15.01 -14.61 -52.07
CA VAL A 5 13.93 -14.12 -51.20
C VAL A 5 14.56 -13.76 -49.86
N PRO A 6 14.55 -12.49 -49.42
CA PRO A 6 15.12 -12.11 -48.14
C PRO A 6 14.26 -12.68 -47.01
N ASN A 7 14.91 -13.40 -46.12
CA ASN A 7 14.32 -14.15 -45.02
C ASN A 7 13.63 -13.20 -44.02
N GLU A 8 12.31 -13.05 -44.11
CA GLU A 8 11.49 -12.19 -43.24
C GLU A 8 11.50 -12.63 -41.77
N GLU A 9 11.94 -13.85 -41.46
CA GLU A 9 12.04 -14.36 -40.09
C GLU A 9 13.02 -13.58 -39.20
N PHE A 10 14.08 -12.99 -39.79
CA PHE A 10 15.07 -12.26 -39.00
C PHE A 10 14.55 -10.91 -38.49
N LYS A 11 13.70 -10.23 -39.27
CA LYS A 11 13.12 -8.94 -38.86
C LYS A 11 12.10 -9.10 -37.74
N HIS A 12 11.45 -10.26 -37.64
CA HIS A 12 10.43 -10.48 -36.63
C HIS A 12 11.03 -10.75 -35.24
N ARG A 13 12.16 -11.47 -35.16
CA ARG A 13 12.84 -11.71 -33.88
C ARG A 13 13.44 -10.45 -33.28
N GLU A 14 14.07 -9.60 -34.09
CA GLU A 14 14.68 -8.35 -33.63
C GLU A 14 13.63 -7.38 -33.07
N ARG A 15 12.42 -7.33 -33.66
CA ARG A 15 11.29 -6.55 -33.12
C ARG A 15 10.73 -7.10 -31.82
N VAL A 16 10.69 -8.42 -31.65
CA VAL A 16 10.18 -9.04 -30.42
C VAL A 16 11.14 -8.83 -29.26
N GLU A 17 12.46 -8.88 -29.48
CA GLU A 17 13.45 -8.57 -28.45
C GLU A 17 13.47 -7.07 -28.10
N ALA A 18 13.28 -6.18 -29.08
CA ALA A 18 13.14 -4.74 -28.85
C ALA A 18 11.87 -4.38 -28.05
N MET A 19 10.73 -5.02 -28.32
CA MET A 19 9.51 -4.84 -27.51
C MET A 19 9.70 -5.36 -26.08
N ARG A 20 10.38 -6.50 -25.89
CA ARG A 20 10.60 -7.09 -24.56
C ARG A 20 11.52 -6.22 -23.69
N THR A 21 12.47 -5.54 -24.30
CA THR A 21 13.39 -4.62 -23.61
C THR A 21 12.78 -3.24 -23.37
N ALA A 22 11.88 -2.77 -24.25
CA ALA A 22 11.11 -1.54 -24.03
C ALA A 22 10.10 -1.67 -22.88
N ASP A 23 9.38 -2.79 -22.78
CA ASP A 23 8.45 -3.06 -21.66
C ASP A 23 9.17 -3.17 -20.31
N THR A 24 10.44 -3.58 -20.31
CA THR A 24 11.25 -3.67 -19.08
C THR A 24 11.93 -2.34 -18.71
N ALA A 25 12.08 -1.41 -19.66
CA ALA A 25 12.73 -0.11 -19.44
C ALA A 25 11.76 1.07 -19.26
N GLU A 26 10.52 0.96 -19.74
CA GLU A 26 9.52 2.04 -19.73
C GLU A 26 8.39 1.83 -18.70
N SER A 27 8.70 1.20 -17.55
CA SER A 27 7.80 1.18 -16.39
C SER A 27 8.50 1.31 -15.04
N THR A 28 9.72 1.85 -15.03
CA THR A 28 10.40 2.27 -13.79
C THR A 28 10.71 3.77 -13.80
N SER A 29 9.80 4.56 -14.36
CA SER A 29 9.79 6.01 -14.17
C SER A 29 8.43 6.42 -13.60
N GLY A 30 8.36 6.57 -12.27
CA GLY A 30 7.30 7.37 -11.64
C GLY A 30 6.26 6.67 -10.75
N SER A 31 6.34 5.37 -10.48
CA SER A 31 5.50 4.75 -9.44
C SER A 31 6.35 3.95 -8.47
N LYS A 32 6.84 4.59 -7.39
CA LYS A 32 7.24 3.84 -6.20
C LYS A 32 5.99 3.14 -5.71
N THR A 33 5.86 1.84 -5.97
CA THR A 33 4.90 1.01 -5.25
C THR A 33 5.19 1.19 -3.77
N MET A 34 4.26 1.81 -3.04
CA MET A 34 4.36 2.06 -1.61
C MET A 34 4.76 0.75 -0.92
N GLY A 35 5.86 0.73 -0.17
CA GLY A 35 6.29 -0.48 0.53
C GLY A 35 5.36 -0.80 1.71
N GLY A 36 5.34 -2.05 2.16
CA GLY A 36 4.51 -2.47 3.29
C GLY A 36 4.76 -1.65 4.57
N ARG A 37 6.01 -1.30 4.86
CA ARG A 37 6.35 -0.42 5.99
C ARG A 37 5.78 0.99 5.84
N GLU A 38 5.89 1.58 4.65
CA GLU A 38 5.33 2.91 4.37
C GLU A 38 3.80 2.89 4.49
N ALA A 39 3.15 1.81 4.04
CA ALA A 39 1.72 1.62 4.19
C ALA A 39 1.30 1.60 5.66
N VAL A 40 2.02 0.87 6.53
CA VAL A 40 1.75 0.86 7.97
C VAL A 40 1.93 2.25 8.59
N THR A 41 3.03 2.94 8.28
CA THR A 41 3.29 4.29 8.82
C THR A 41 2.19 5.26 8.40
N ARG A 42 1.76 5.22 7.13
CA ARG A 42 0.69 6.08 6.63
C ARG A 42 -0.66 5.76 7.27
N ALA A 43 -1.01 4.48 7.37
CA ALA A 43 -2.24 4.04 8.01
C ALA A 43 -2.28 4.46 9.48
N MET A 44 -1.15 4.34 10.19
CA MET A 44 -1.03 4.75 11.59
C MET A 44 -1.21 6.26 11.77
N ALA A 45 -0.56 7.07 10.92
CA ALA A 45 -0.71 8.53 10.96
C ALA A 45 -2.16 8.97 10.75
N ALA A 46 -2.84 8.39 9.75
CA ALA A 46 -4.25 8.67 9.49
C ALA A 46 -5.16 8.23 10.66
N THR A 47 -4.93 7.03 11.18
CA THR A 47 -5.73 6.46 12.28
C THR A 47 -5.59 7.27 13.56
N LEU A 48 -4.37 7.71 13.91
CA LEU A 48 -4.15 8.55 15.08
C LEU A 48 -4.84 9.91 14.95
N LEU A 49 -4.88 10.49 13.75
CA LEU A 49 -5.62 11.73 13.51
C LEU A 49 -7.13 11.52 13.75
N GLN A 50 -7.70 10.43 13.24
CA GLN A 50 -9.13 10.10 13.41
C GLN A 50 -9.47 9.81 14.87
N ILE A 51 -8.62 9.06 15.59
CA ILE A 51 -8.79 8.81 17.03
C ILE A 51 -8.70 10.12 17.83
N ASN A 52 -7.83 11.06 17.44
CA ASN A 52 -7.75 12.35 18.12
C ASN A 52 -9.01 13.19 17.91
N GLN A 53 -9.69 13.08 16.77
CA GLN A 53 -10.96 13.76 16.51
C GLN A 53 -12.07 13.29 17.46
N LEU A 54 -12.07 12.03 17.90
CA LEU A 54 -13.02 11.52 18.89
C LEU A 54 -12.97 12.26 20.23
N ARG A 55 -11.81 12.79 20.63
CA ARG A 55 -11.67 13.56 21.88
C ARG A 55 -12.49 14.85 21.87
N ALA A 56 -12.83 15.35 20.68
CA ALA A 56 -13.64 16.55 20.52
C ALA A 56 -15.15 16.22 20.39
N VAL A 57 -15.53 14.95 20.31
CA VAL A 57 -16.93 14.54 20.19
C VAL A 57 -17.57 14.44 21.58
N PRO A 58 -18.63 15.21 21.88
CA PRO A 58 -19.31 15.13 23.15
C PRO A 58 -20.03 13.78 23.31
N GLY A 59 -19.90 13.17 24.49
CA GLY A 59 -20.54 11.88 24.81
C GLY A 59 -19.69 10.64 24.53
N ILE A 60 -18.54 10.79 23.85
CA ILE A 60 -17.58 9.69 23.72
C ILE A 60 -16.76 9.56 24.99
N GLU A 61 -16.76 8.36 25.58
CA GLU A 61 -15.95 8.08 26.78
C GLU A 61 -14.45 7.98 26.45
N LEU A 62 -13.62 8.53 27.33
CA LEU A 62 -12.16 8.53 27.16
C LEU A 62 -11.59 7.11 27.02
N HIS A 63 -12.17 6.14 27.71
CA HIS A 63 -11.73 4.75 27.63
C HIS A 63 -11.85 4.17 26.21
N ILE A 64 -12.82 4.64 25.40
CA ILE A 64 -13.00 4.19 24.00
C ILE A 64 -11.84 4.70 23.15
N VAL A 65 -11.47 5.97 23.33
CA VAL A 65 -10.34 6.60 22.65
C VAL A 65 -9.03 5.89 23.02
N GLU A 66 -8.85 5.58 24.31
CA GLU A 66 -7.67 4.87 24.80
C GLU A 66 -7.59 3.43 24.26
N GLN A 67 -8.73 2.73 24.20
CA GLN A 67 -8.81 1.38 23.64
C GLN A 67 -8.41 1.38 22.16
N LEU A 68 -9.01 2.25 21.33
CA LEU A 68 -8.68 2.33 19.90
C LEU A 68 -7.20 2.69 19.67
N ARG A 69 -6.67 3.59 20.50
CA ARG A 69 -5.24 3.95 20.46
C ARG A 69 -4.35 2.77 20.83
N SER A 70 -4.72 2.00 21.86
CA SER A 70 -4.00 0.81 22.30
C SER A 70 -3.99 -0.28 21.21
N GLU A 71 -5.14 -0.55 20.59
CA GLU A 71 -5.28 -1.50 19.48
C GLU A 71 -4.37 -1.12 18.30
N ALA A 72 -4.36 0.17 17.91
CA ALA A 72 -3.52 0.65 16.82
C ALA A 72 -2.02 0.55 17.14
N SER A 73 -1.62 0.91 18.36
CA SER A 73 -0.22 0.80 18.81
C SER A 73 0.27 -0.64 18.89
N ALA A 74 -0.59 -1.58 19.30
CA ALA A 74 -0.24 -3.01 19.32
C ALA A 74 0.05 -3.55 17.91
N LEU A 75 -0.75 -3.13 16.92
CA LEU A 75 -0.53 -3.50 15.51
C LEU A 75 0.73 -2.87 14.93
N GLU A 76 1.00 -1.59 15.25
CA GLU A 76 2.26 -0.94 14.85
C GLU A 76 3.47 -1.63 15.49
N GLN A 77 3.39 -2.03 16.76
CA GLN A 77 4.49 -2.76 17.40
C GLN A 77 4.72 -4.13 16.75
N LYS A 78 3.65 -4.84 16.39
CA LYS A 78 3.73 -6.11 15.66
C LYS A 78 4.36 -5.92 14.27
N SER A 79 4.12 -4.80 13.61
CA SER A 79 4.70 -4.51 12.29
C SER A 79 6.20 -4.31 12.32
N ARG A 80 6.74 -3.76 13.42
CA ARG A 80 8.19 -3.57 13.57
C ARG A 80 8.98 -4.88 13.52
N ALA A 81 8.39 -5.97 13.99
CA ALA A 81 8.97 -7.31 13.94
C ALA A 81 8.63 -8.10 12.66
N THR A 82 7.83 -7.51 11.75
CA THR A 82 7.38 -8.18 10.53
C THR A 82 8.28 -7.82 9.35
N GLU A 83 8.88 -8.83 8.72
CA GLU A 83 9.76 -8.65 7.55
C GLU A 83 9.02 -8.87 6.22
N ALA A 84 7.96 -9.67 6.23
CA ALA A 84 7.17 -9.98 5.04
C ALA A 84 6.28 -8.80 4.63
N ASP A 85 6.51 -8.24 3.46
CA ASP A 85 5.83 -7.02 2.99
C ASP A 85 4.31 -7.22 2.86
N ASN A 86 3.86 -8.38 2.38
CA ASN A 86 2.43 -8.74 2.33
C ASN A 86 1.77 -8.70 3.72
N ALA A 87 2.46 -9.15 4.76
CA ALA A 87 1.94 -9.12 6.12
C ALA A 87 1.86 -7.69 6.67
N LEU A 88 2.78 -6.81 6.26
CA LEU A 88 2.73 -5.39 6.59
C LEU A 88 1.52 -4.69 5.94
N PHE A 89 1.16 -5.03 4.70
CA PHE A 89 -0.06 -4.49 4.08
C PHE A 89 -1.34 -4.92 4.81
N VAL A 90 -1.43 -6.19 5.23
CA VAL A 90 -2.57 -6.67 6.02
C VAL A 90 -2.66 -5.94 7.37
N GLN A 91 -1.51 -5.66 8.00
CA GLN A 91 -1.46 -4.89 9.24
C GLN A 91 -1.83 -3.42 9.01
N ALA A 92 -1.38 -2.81 7.91
CA ALA A 92 -1.77 -1.46 7.53
C ALA A 92 -3.28 -1.34 7.32
N GLU A 93 -3.89 -2.31 6.65
CA GLU A 93 -5.35 -2.37 6.48
C GLU A 93 -6.07 -2.54 7.83
N SER A 94 -5.54 -3.39 8.71
CA SER A 94 -6.09 -3.58 10.05
C SER A 94 -6.05 -2.30 10.88
N ILE A 95 -4.94 -1.55 10.81
CA ILE A 95 -4.82 -0.23 11.43
C ILE A 95 -5.84 0.74 10.83
N HIS A 96 -5.98 0.76 9.50
CA HIS A 96 -6.95 1.61 8.81
C HIS A 96 -8.40 1.34 9.27
N ARG A 97 -8.78 0.08 9.47
CA ARG A 97 -10.12 -0.28 9.99
C ARG A 97 -10.37 0.25 11.40
N ILE A 98 -9.35 0.37 12.25
CA ILE A 98 -9.48 1.02 13.57
C ILE A 98 -9.80 2.50 13.38
N GLY A 99 -9.11 3.17 12.45
CA GLY A 99 -9.40 4.55 12.08
C GLY A 99 -10.81 4.76 11.53
N GLN A 100 -11.30 3.83 10.71
CA GLN A 100 -12.69 3.85 10.23
C GLN A 100 -13.70 3.72 11.37
N ARG A 101 -13.49 2.77 12.31
CA ARG A 101 -14.33 2.67 13.52
C ARG A 101 -14.36 3.97 14.31
N ALA A 102 -13.23 4.68 14.39
CA ALA A 102 -13.21 6.00 15.02
C ALA A 102 -14.08 7.02 14.26
N MET A 103 -14.03 7.02 12.93
CA MET A 103 -14.90 7.89 12.13
C MET A 103 -16.39 7.54 12.25
N ASP A 104 -16.73 6.26 12.31
CA ASP A 104 -18.12 5.80 12.47
C ASP A 104 -18.72 6.30 13.79
N LEU A 105 -17.91 6.33 14.87
CA LEU A 105 -18.30 6.88 16.16
C LEU A 105 -18.46 8.41 16.15
N ILE A 106 -17.80 9.13 15.23
CA ILE A 106 -17.99 10.58 15.05
C ILE A 106 -19.31 10.86 14.31
N ALA A 107 -19.72 9.95 13.41
CA ALA A 107 -20.89 10.11 12.57
C ALA A 107 -22.20 9.56 13.20
N ALA A 108 -22.10 8.82 14.31
CA ALA A 108 -23.22 8.23 15.05
C ALA A 108 -23.92 9.25 15.96
#